data_AF-A0A6C0F5N7-F1
#
_entry.id   AF-A0A6C0F5N7-F1
#
_cell.length_a   1.000
_cell.length_b   1.000
_cell.length_c   1.000
_cell.angle_alpha   90.00
_cell.angle_beta   90.00
_cell.angle_gamma   90.00
#
_symmetry.space_group_name_H-M   'P 1'
#
loop_
_entity.id
_entity.type
_entity.pdbx_description
1 polymer ?
#
loop_
_entity_poly.entity_id
_entity_poly.type
_entity_poly.pdbx_seq_one_letter_code
_entity_poly.pdbx_strand_id
1 'polypeptide(L)'
;MSTESCSQLLEEQKQQNVQLEKVQEQITAQLSQTLGTSISALTCGPTCQRENKINELRQKYLDAQTNKLIAPQQVVNAEKEYYTFAEGTAAYDVIRTKELQDQANKLGSLMQENFIEEIYNIELLIKMYNIMLIDADNTLELYNDYEASIEELNEEITGQKTTVVTNDRKTYYESQEIVNLKFWQKIMLFIYYLLVVVFFLGIFLANSSYGFFKKFGIFLLLALYPFYAGIIAKGIMRIITLITDLLPKNIYKTI
;
A
#
# COMPACT_ATOMS: atom_id res chain seq x y z
N MET A 1 85.41 80.89 -31.06
CA MET A 1 85.00 79.48 -30.84
C MET A 1 85.49 79.05 -29.46
N SER A 2 84.66 79.06 -28.42
CA SER A 2 84.85 78.21 -27.22
C SER A 2 83.82 78.39 -26.08
N THR A 3 82.98 79.42 -26.04
CA THR A 3 82.09 79.66 -24.88
C THR A 3 80.65 79.13 -25.02
N GLU A 4 80.04 79.14 -26.21
CA GLU A 4 78.67 78.62 -26.41
C GLU A 4 78.57 77.09 -26.36
N SER A 5 79.62 76.39 -26.77
CA SER A 5 79.66 74.92 -26.65
C SER A 5 79.72 74.48 -25.18
N CYS A 6 80.27 75.31 -24.29
CA CYS A 6 80.40 74.99 -22.87
C CYS A 6 79.08 75.17 -22.09
N SER A 7 78.23 76.14 -22.47
CA SER A 7 76.95 76.37 -21.79
C SER A 7 75.89 75.33 -22.19
N GLN A 8 75.86 74.90 -23.45
CA GLN A 8 74.99 73.81 -23.89
C GLN A 8 75.37 72.47 -23.24
N LEU A 9 76.67 72.18 -23.11
CA LEU A 9 77.17 71.02 -22.36
C LEU A 9 76.76 71.05 -20.87
N LEU A 10 76.74 72.24 -20.24
CA LEU A 10 76.35 72.38 -18.84
C LEU A 10 74.84 72.16 -18.62
N GLU A 11 74.01 72.62 -19.56
CA GLU A 11 72.55 72.47 -19.50
C GLU A 11 72.14 71.01 -19.79
N GLU A 12 72.79 70.35 -20.76
CA GLU A 12 72.64 68.91 -21.00
C GLU A 12 73.09 68.08 -19.79
N GLN A 13 74.20 68.43 -19.14
CA GLN A 13 74.64 67.78 -17.89
C GLN A 13 73.61 67.94 -16.75
N LYS A 14 72.99 69.12 -16.61
CA LYS A 14 71.92 69.35 -15.62
C LYS A 14 70.68 68.51 -15.91
N GLN A 15 70.24 68.44 -17.16
CA GLN A 15 69.09 67.61 -17.53
C GLN A 15 69.38 66.12 -17.34
N GLN A 16 70.61 65.68 -17.65
CA GLN A 16 71.07 64.32 -17.35
C GLN A 16 71.02 64.02 -15.85
N ASN A 17 71.46 64.95 -15.00
CA ASN A 17 71.44 64.78 -13.54
C ASN A 17 70.02 64.69 -12.97
N VAL A 18 69.08 65.51 -13.44
CA VAL A 18 67.65 65.44 -13.01
C VAL A 18 66.99 64.14 -13.48
N GLN A 19 67.33 63.64 -14.68
CA GLN A 19 66.85 62.33 -15.12
C GLN A 19 67.46 61.19 -14.29
N LEU A 20 68.74 61.28 -13.94
CA LEU A 20 69.41 60.35 -13.02
C LEU A 20 68.73 60.32 -11.66
N GLU A 21 68.33 61.47 -11.10
CA GLU A 21 67.59 61.53 -9.83
C GLU A 21 66.21 60.87 -9.91
N LYS A 22 65.42 61.12 -10.96
CA LYS A 22 64.11 60.47 -11.16
C LYS A 22 64.23 58.96 -11.36
N VAL A 23 65.25 58.54 -12.12
CA VAL A 23 65.57 57.12 -12.30
C VAL A 23 66.00 56.50 -10.97
N GLN A 24 66.77 57.20 -10.17
CA GLN A 24 67.19 56.75 -8.85
C GLN A 24 66.01 56.65 -7.87
N GLU A 25 65.07 57.59 -7.91
CA GLU A 25 63.84 57.58 -7.11
C GLU A 25 62.91 56.41 -7.52
N GLN A 26 62.69 56.21 -8.82
CA GLN A 26 61.96 55.04 -9.34
C GLN A 26 62.65 53.71 -8.99
N ILE A 27 63.98 53.64 -9.11
CA ILE A 27 64.75 52.46 -8.71
C ILE A 27 64.61 52.23 -7.21
N THR A 28 64.66 53.26 -6.36
CA THR A 28 64.46 53.09 -4.91
C THR A 28 63.03 52.68 -4.55
N ALA A 29 62.01 53.22 -5.23
CA ALA A 29 60.62 52.83 -5.03
C ALA A 29 60.39 51.38 -5.46
N GLN A 30 60.87 50.99 -6.64
CA GLN A 30 60.80 49.61 -7.11
C GLN A 30 61.61 48.68 -6.21
N LEU A 31 62.85 49.05 -5.85
CA LEU A 31 63.70 48.24 -4.99
C LEU A 31 63.09 48.07 -3.60
N SER A 32 62.47 49.11 -3.02
CA SER A 32 61.77 48.99 -1.72
C SER A 32 60.52 48.11 -1.81
N GLN A 33 59.77 48.17 -2.90
CA GLN A 33 58.61 47.30 -3.15
C GLN A 33 59.04 45.84 -3.41
N THR A 34 60.15 45.64 -4.13
CA THR A 34 60.69 44.31 -4.48
C THR A 34 61.41 43.67 -3.29
N LEU A 35 62.14 44.46 -2.49
CA LEU A 35 62.72 44.03 -1.22
C LEU A 35 61.62 43.76 -0.20
N GLY A 36 60.59 44.60 -0.09
CA GLY A 36 59.47 44.37 0.82
C GLY A 36 58.73 43.07 0.50
N THR A 37 58.46 42.79 -0.78
CA THR A 37 57.81 41.54 -1.20
C THR A 37 58.73 40.33 -1.04
N SER A 38 60.04 40.46 -1.32
CA SER A 38 61.01 39.36 -1.17
C SER A 38 61.33 39.05 0.29
N ILE A 39 61.46 40.07 1.15
CA ILE A 39 61.66 39.90 2.60
C ILE A 39 60.41 39.28 3.22
N SER A 40 59.20 39.71 2.81
CA SER A 40 57.95 39.09 3.23
C SER A 40 57.87 37.62 2.78
N ALA A 41 58.31 37.29 1.56
CA ALA A 41 58.36 35.93 1.06
C ALA A 41 59.43 35.05 1.74
N LEU A 42 60.52 35.65 2.22
CA LEU A 42 61.61 34.98 2.95
C LEU A 42 61.30 34.78 4.44
N THR A 43 60.52 35.68 5.05
CA THR A 43 60.07 35.55 6.46
C THR A 43 58.84 34.67 6.61
N CYS A 44 58.04 34.49 5.56
CA CYS A 44 56.78 33.77 5.54
C CYS A 44 56.87 32.62 4.52
N GLY A 45 56.97 31.38 5.00
CA GLY A 45 57.04 30.18 4.15
C GLY A 45 55.77 29.92 3.31
N PRO A 46 55.74 28.87 2.47
CA PRO A 46 54.64 28.60 1.52
C PRO A 46 53.24 28.48 2.17
N THR A 47 53.19 27.98 3.41
CA THR A 47 51.95 27.90 4.20
C THR A 47 51.44 29.27 4.61
N CYS A 48 52.33 30.14 5.09
CA CYS A 48 52.01 31.49 5.51
C CYS A 48 51.60 32.38 4.31
N GLN A 49 52.23 32.22 3.13
CA GLN A 49 51.80 32.90 1.90
C GLN A 49 50.40 32.46 1.45
N ARG A 50 50.11 31.16 1.54
CA ARG A 50 48.77 30.62 1.26
C ARG A 50 47.73 31.17 2.23
N GLU A 51 48.05 31.23 3.52
CA GLU A 51 47.15 31.76 4.55
C GLU A 51 46.87 33.26 4.35
N ASN A 52 47.90 34.05 4.05
CA ASN A 52 47.73 35.46 3.69
C ASN A 52 46.84 35.64 2.45
N LYS A 53 47.01 34.78 1.43
CA LYS A 53 46.17 34.83 0.24
C LYS A 53 44.72 34.44 0.54
N ILE A 54 44.51 33.43 1.39
CA ILE A 54 43.18 33.04 1.86
C ILE A 54 42.52 34.19 2.62
N ASN A 55 43.25 34.84 3.53
CA ASN A 55 42.73 35.98 4.31
C ASN A 55 42.42 37.19 3.43
N GLU A 56 43.27 37.50 2.45
CA GLU A 56 43.01 38.55 1.45
C GLU A 56 41.71 38.26 0.66
N LEU A 57 41.55 37.03 0.16
CA LEU A 57 40.36 36.63 -0.58
C LEU A 57 39.11 36.61 0.31
N ARG A 58 39.24 36.20 1.57
CA ARG A 58 38.16 36.23 2.56
C ARG A 58 37.72 37.66 2.82
N GLN A 59 38.66 38.58 2.99
CA GLN A 59 38.35 40.00 3.19
C GLN A 59 37.62 40.57 1.97
N LYS A 60 38.13 40.33 0.75
CA LYS A 60 37.45 40.73 -0.49
C LYS A 60 36.03 40.17 -0.61
N TYR A 61 35.81 38.93 -0.19
CA TYR A 61 34.48 38.32 -0.17
C TYR A 61 33.55 39.00 0.84
N LEU A 62 34.03 39.28 2.05
CA LEU A 62 33.26 39.97 3.09
C LEU A 62 32.95 41.42 2.70
N ASP A 63 33.90 42.12 2.08
CA ASP A 63 33.73 43.47 1.55
C ASP A 63 32.68 43.47 0.44
N ALA A 64 32.73 42.49 -0.48
CA ALA A 64 31.72 42.34 -1.52
C ALA A 64 30.33 42.01 -0.96
N GLN A 65 30.25 41.18 0.08
CA GLN A 65 28.99 40.91 0.79
C GLN A 65 28.45 42.18 1.44
N THR A 66 29.31 42.94 2.10
CA THR A 66 28.95 44.19 2.78
C THR A 66 28.47 45.22 1.75
N ASN A 67 29.21 45.42 0.66
CA ASN A 67 28.83 46.28 -0.46
C ASN A 67 27.47 45.88 -1.04
N LYS A 68 27.20 44.58 -1.20
CA LYS A 68 25.89 44.09 -1.65
C LYS A 68 24.75 44.48 -0.71
N LEU A 69 24.99 44.51 0.60
CA LEU A 69 24.00 44.89 1.61
C LEU A 69 23.79 46.41 1.69
N ILE A 70 24.85 47.21 1.56
CA ILE A 70 24.77 48.68 1.70
C ILE A 70 24.45 49.40 0.38
N ALA A 71 24.73 48.80 -0.77
CA ALA A 71 24.54 49.42 -2.09
C ALA A 71 23.10 49.95 -2.31
N PRO A 72 22.02 49.23 -1.94
CA PRO A 72 20.67 49.76 -2.08
C PRO A 72 20.45 51.06 -1.32
N GLN A 73 20.94 51.16 -0.08
CA GLN A 73 20.80 52.36 0.73
C GLN A 73 21.64 53.52 0.17
N GLN A 74 22.83 53.23 -0.36
CA GLN A 74 23.66 54.23 -1.03
C GLN A 74 22.97 54.80 -2.26
N VAL A 75 22.30 53.95 -3.06
CA VAL A 75 21.51 54.38 -4.23
C VAL A 75 20.36 55.30 -3.80
N VAL A 76 19.59 54.91 -2.77
CA VAL A 76 18.48 55.74 -2.24
C VAL A 76 18.98 57.09 -1.73
N ASN A 77 20.13 57.11 -1.05
CA ASN A 77 20.71 58.36 -0.54
C ASN A 77 21.18 59.26 -1.71
N ALA A 78 21.88 58.70 -2.69
CA ALA A 78 22.34 59.44 -3.87
C ALA A 78 21.16 59.99 -4.69
N GLU A 79 20.10 59.20 -4.84
CA GLU A 79 18.86 59.61 -5.48
C GLU A 79 18.21 60.80 -4.76
N LYS A 80 18.10 60.72 -3.42
CA LYS A 80 17.60 61.82 -2.60
C LYS A 80 18.40 63.09 -2.78
N GLU A 81 19.72 63.00 -2.73
CA GLU A 81 20.62 64.15 -2.93
C GLU A 81 20.43 64.77 -4.31
N TYR A 82 20.37 63.95 -5.37
CA TYR A 82 20.17 64.40 -6.75
C TYR A 82 18.85 65.16 -6.92
N TYR A 83 17.71 64.56 -6.53
CA TYR A 83 16.40 65.19 -6.73
C TYR A 83 16.18 66.41 -5.84
N THR A 84 16.69 66.37 -4.61
CA THR A 84 16.62 67.52 -3.71
C THR A 84 17.39 68.71 -4.28
N PHE A 85 18.54 68.48 -4.93
CA PHE A 85 19.32 69.53 -5.58
C PHE A 85 18.69 70.02 -6.90
N ALA A 86 18.19 69.11 -7.73
CA ALA A 86 17.66 69.44 -9.06
C ALA A 86 16.28 70.12 -9.03
N GLU A 87 15.38 69.63 -8.17
CA GLU A 87 13.94 69.98 -8.21
C GLU A 87 13.37 70.39 -6.83
N GLY A 88 14.17 70.25 -5.76
CA GLY A 88 13.76 70.55 -4.39
C GLY A 88 13.16 69.34 -3.65
N THR A 89 13.00 69.48 -2.33
CA THR A 89 12.55 68.39 -1.45
C THR A 89 11.14 67.88 -1.77
N ALA A 90 10.23 68.78 -2.16
CA ALA A 90 8.85 68.41 -2.46
C ALA A 90 8.76 67.47 -3.68
N ALA A 91 9.61 67.65 -4.70
CA ALA A 91 9.66 66.77 -5.85
C ALA A 91 10.13 65.36 -5.48
N TYR A 92 11.19 65.27 -4.65
CA TYR A 92 11.66 63.99 -4.12
C TYR A 92 10.58 63.25 -3.32
N ASP A 93 9.86 63.94 -2.42
CA ASP A 93 8.83 63.33 -1.59
C ASP A 93 7.69 62.74 -2.44
N VAL A 94 7.31 63.40 -3.54
CA VAL A 94 6.28 62.90 -4.48
C VAL A 94 6.76 61.62 -5.17
N ILE A 95 7.99 61.61 -5.72
CA ILE A 95 8.57 60.44 -6.38
C ILE A 95 8.66 59.27 -5.39
N ARG A 96 9.18 59.53 -4.19
CA ARG A 96 9.36 58.52 -3.15
C ARG A 96 8.03 57.97 -2.65
N THR A 97 7.04 58.83 -2.46
CA THR A 97 5.69 58.39 -2.04
C THR A 97 5.07 57.48 -3.10
N LYS A 98 5.20 57.85 -4.38
CA LYS A 98 4.70 57.03 -5.49
C LYS A 98 5.38 55.67 -5.54
N GLU A 99 6.71 55.63 -5.44
CA GLU A 99 7.47 54.38 -5.44
C GLU A 99 7.08 53.47 -4.26
N LEU A 100 6.98 54.02 -3.04
CA LEU A 100 6.54 53.27 -1.86
C LEU A 100 5.10 52.77 -2.00
N GLN A 101 4.22 53.57 -2.61
CA GLN A 101 2.85 53.16 -2.88
C GLN A 101 2.78 52.02 -3.90
N ASP A 102 3.57 52.09 -4.97
CA ASP A 102 3.67 51.01 -5.97
C ASP A 102 4.22 49.72 -5.34
N GLN A 103 5.23 49.83 -4.47
CA GLN A 103 5.76 48.69 -3.71
C GLN A 103 4.72 48.09 -2.76
N ALA A 104 4.00 48.94 -2.02
CA ALA A 104 2.95 48.51 -1.11
C ALA A 104 1.79 47.81 -1.85
N ASN A 105 1.37 48.35 -2.99
CA ASN A 105 0.33 47.75 -3.82
C ASN A 105 0.77 46.39 -4.39
N LYS A 106 2.02 46.30 -4.85
CA LYS A 106 2.60 45.04 -5.35
C LYS A 106 2.68 43.99 -4.24
N LEU A 107 3.16 44.37 -3.07
CA LEU A 107 3.23 43.48 -1.91
C LEU A 107 1.83 43.04 -1.46
N GLY A 108 0.87 43.97 -1.40
CA GLY A 108 -0.52 43.68 -1.07
C GLY A 108 -1.16 42.70 -2.04
N SER A 109 -0.92 42.87 -3.35
CA SER A 109 -1.42 41.96 -4.39
C SER A 109 -0.82 40.55 -4.22
N LEU A 110 0.50 40.45 -4.01
CA LEU A 110 1.17 39.17 -3.78
C LEU A 110 0.67 38.49 -2.50
N MET A 111 0.49 39.24 -1.42
CA MET A 111 -0.07 38.70 -0.17
C MET A 111 -1.50 38.21 -0.35
N GLN A 112 -2.32 38.95 -1.11
CA GLN A 112 -3.69 38.56 -1.40
C GLN A 112 -3.74 37.29 -2.25
N GLU A 113 -2.91 37.18 -3.30
CA GLU A 113 -2.80 35.98 -4.13
C GLU A 113 -2.40 34.75 -3.30
N ASN A 114 -1.33 34.87 -2.52
CA ASN A 114 -0.88 33.79 -1.62
C ASN A 114 -1.97 33.41 -0.62
N PHE A 115 -2.66 34.39 -0.03
CA PHE A 115 -3.72 34.11 0.94
C PHE A 115 -4.90 33.37 0.32
N ILE A 116 -5.29 33.72 -0.91
CA ILE A 116 -6.35 33.02 -1.66
C ILE A 116 -5.92 31.58 -1.98
N GLU A 117 -4.67 31.37 -2.40
CA GLU A 117 -4.11 30.05 -2.65
C GLU A 117 -4.12 29.18 -1.38
N GLU A 118 -3.71 29.73 -0.24
CA GLU A 118 -3.72 29.02 1.04
C GLU A 118 -5.15 28.67 1.50
N ILE A 119 -6.12 29.56 1.33
CA ILE A 119 -7.54 29.24 1.60
C ILE A 119 -7.99 28.06 0.75
N TYR A 120 -7.69 28.09 -0.55
CA TYR A 120 -8.04 27.00 -1.46
C TYR A 120 -7.41 25.66 -1.02
N ASN A 121 -6.14 25.69 -0.62
CA ASN A 121 -5.45 24.51 -0.11
C ASN A 121 -6.09 23.98 1.17
N ILE A 122 -6.47 24.85 2.10
CA ILE A 122 -7.17 24.47 3.33
C ILE A 122 -8.53 23.84 3.02
N GLU A 123 -9.32 24.42 2.11
CA GLU A 123 -10.60 23.86 1.70
C GLU A 123 -10.44 22.46 1.07
N LEU A 124 -9.40 22.29 0.23
CA LEU A 124 -9.06 20.99 -0.34
C LEU A 124 -8.71 19.97 0.73
N LEU A 125 -7.89 20.35 1.72
CA LEU A 125 -7.52 19.47 2.84
C LEU A 125 -8.74 19.07 3.68
N ILE A 126 -9.64 20.01 3.98
CA ILE A 126 -10.91 19.71 4.68
C ILE A 126 -11.74 18.70 3.88
N LYS A 127 -11.84 18.90 2.57
CA LYS A 127 -12.58 17.96 1.70
C LYS A 127 -11.93 16.58 1.68
N MET A 128 -10.61 16.50 1.56
CA MET A 128 -9.88 15.23 1.61
C MET A 128 -10.07 14.52 2.95
N TYR A 129 -10.01 15.25 4.06
CA TYR A 129 -10.22 14.71 5.39
C TYR A 129 -11.64 14.11 5.53
N ASN A 130 -12.67 14.80 5.06
CA ASN A 130 -14.04 14.27 5.08
C ASN A 130 -14.20 13.00 4.21
N ILE A 131 -13.52 12.93 3.07
CA ILE A 131 -13.50 11.72 2.24
C ILE A 131 -12.84 10.57 2.99
N MET A 132 -11.72 10.81 3.68
CA MET A 132 -11.04 9.78 4.48
C MET A 132 -11.92 9.26 5.62
N LEU A 133 -12.72 10.12 6.26
CA LEU A 133 -13.67 9.68 7.29
C LEU A 133 -14.73 8.74 6.70
N ILE A 134 -15.30 9.08 5.55
CA ILE A 134 -16.28 8.22 4.86
C ILE A 134 -15.64 6.88 4.46
N ASP A 135 -14.40 6.91 3.97
CA ASP A 135 -13.66 5.70 3.58
C ASP A 135 -13.36 4.79 4.78
N ALA A 136 -13.04 5.38 5.94
CA ALA A 136 -12.86 4.64 7.18
C ALA A 136 -14.17 3.97 7.63
N ASP A 137 -15.30 4.67 7.56
CA ASP A 137 -16.62 4.11 7.89
C ASP A 137 -17.00 2.95 6.95
N ASN A 138 -16.82 3.14 5.62
CA ASN A 138 -17.06 2.08 4.64
C ASN A 138 -16.16 0.86 4.85
N THR A 139 -14.90 1.08 5.24
CA THR A 139 -13.95 0.00 5.54
C THR A 139 -14.41 -0.78 6.77
N LEU A 140 -14.93 -0.09 7.79
CA LEU A 140 -15.47 -0.72 8.98
C LEU A 140 -16.75 -1.52 8.68
N GLU A 141 -17.65 -0.98 7.86
CA GLU A 141 -18.84 -1.69 7.39
C GLU A 141 -18.45 -2.98 6.65
N LEU A 142 -17.53 -2.88 5.70
CA LEU A 142 -17.01 -4.04 4.96
C LEU A 142 -16.36 -5.09 5.88
N TYR A 143 -15.63 -4.65 6.90
CA TYR A 143 -15.05 -5.56 7.89
C TYR A 143 -16.14 -6.34 8.65
N ASN A 144 -17.17 -5.65 9.11
CA ASN A 144 -18.29 -6.28 9.82
C ASN A 144 -19.04 -7.27 8.93
N ASP A 145 -19.25 -6.94 7.65
CA ASP A 145 -19.87 -7.85 6.68
C ASP A 145 -19.06 -9.15 6.48
N TYR A 146 -17.73 -9.05 6.46
CA TYR A 146 -16.86 -10.21 6.40
C TYR A 146 -16.92 -11.05 7.68
N GLU A 147 -16.94 -10.43 8.86
CA GLU A 147 -17.11 -11.18 10.11
C GLU A 147 -18.45 -11.93 10.14
N ALA A 148 -19.54 -11.28 9.77
CA ALA A 148 -20.86 -11.92 9.67
C ALA A 148 -20.86 -13.09 8.67
N SER A 149 -20.25 -12.90 7.50
CA SER A 149 -20.12 -13.95 6.48
C SER A 149 -19.30 -15.15 6.96
N ILE A 150 -18.26 -14.90 7.77
CA ILE A 150 -17.43 -15.97 8.37
C ILE A 150 -18.24 -16.73 9.41
N GLU A 151 -19.03 -16.04 10.23
CA GLU A 151 -19.93 -16.69 11.20
C GLU A 151 -20.95 -17.57 10.50
N GLU A 152 -21.66 -17.05 9.49
CA GLU A 152 -22.64 -17.80 8.69
C GLU A 152 -22.01 -19.04 8.03
N LEU A 153 -20.82 -18.89 7.43
CA LEU A 153 -20.13 -20.01 6.80
C LEU A 153 -19.72 -21.09 7.82
N ASN A 154 -19.31 -20.70 9.03
CA ASN A 154 -18.98 -21.64 10.09
C ASN A 154 -20.22 -22.40 10.59
N GLU A 155 -21.37 -21.72 10.67
CA GLU A 155 -22.64 -22.37 10.97
C GLU A 155 -23.02 -23.38 9.87
N GLU A 156 -22.89 -23.00 8.60
CA GLU A 156 -23.18 -23.89 7.48
C GLU A 156 -22.27 -25.13 7.49
N ILE A 157 -20.95 -24.95 7.68
CA ILE A 157 -19.99 -26.04 7.79
C ILE A 157 -20.35 -26.97 8.96
N THR A 158 -20.72 -26.41 10.10
CA THR A 158 -21.12 -27.19 11.28
C THR A 158 -22.41 -27.97 11.03
N GLY A 159 -23.38 -27.35 10.35
CA GLY A 159 -24.61 -27.98 9.90
C GLY A 159 -24.34 -29.15 8.96
N GLN A 160 -23.58 -28.93 7.89
CA GLN A 160 -23.22 -29.97 6.93
C GLN A 160 -22.45 -31.13 7.60
N LYS A 161 -21.48 -30.83 8.47
CA LYS A 161 -20.75 -31.86 9.23
C LYS A 161 -21.69 -32.70 10.09
N THR A 162 -22.65 -32.06 10.76
CA THR A 162 -23.65 -32.75 11.58
C THR A 162 -24.54 -33.65 10.73
N THR A 163 -24.98 -33.17 9.57
CA THR A 163 -25.77 -33.95 8.61
C THR A 163 -25.00 -35.15 8.06
N VAL A 164 -23.74 -34.97 7.68
CA VAL A 164 -22.87 -36.06 7.21
C VAL A 164 -22.70 -37.11 8.29
N VAL A 165 -22.34 -36.71 9.52
CA VAL A 165 -22.18 -37.64 10.65
C VAL A 165 -23.48 -38.39 10.95
N THR A 166 -24.63 -37.71 10.86
CA THR A 166 -25.94 -38.33 11.09
C THR A 166 -26.29 -39.32 9.98
N ASN A 167 -26.03 -38.98 8.72
CA ASN A 167 -26.24 -39.84 7.57
C ASN A 167 -25.33 -41.07 7.58
N ASP A 168 -24.06 -40.90 7.96
CA ASP A 168 -23.12 -42.01 8.11
C ASP A 168 -23.58 -42.98 9.20
N ARG A 169 -24.05 -42.45 10.34
CA ARG A 169 -24.64 -43.27 11.42
C ARG A 169 -25.87 -44.03 10.95
N LYS A 170 -26.78 -43.37 10.23
CA LYS A 170 -27.97 -44.02 9.67
C LYS A 170 -27.58 -45.15 8.72
N THR A 171 -26.66 -44.88 7.79
CA THR A 171 -26.17 -45.86 6.82
C THR A 171 -25.53 -47.07 7.50
N TYR A 172 -24.78 -46.83 8.59
CA TYR A 172 -24.18 -47.89 9.40
C TYR A 172 -25.25 -48.81 10.03
N TYR A 173 -26.27 -48.23 10.67
CA TYR A 173 -27.34 -49.02 11.29
C TYR A 173 -28.18 -49.77 10.26
N GLU A 174 -28.55 -49.14 9.15
CA GLU A 174 -29.27 -49.80 8.06
C GLU A 174 -28.45 -50.97 7.48
N SER A 175 -27.14 -50.78 7.31
CA SER A 175 -26.25 -51.85 6.84
C SER A 175 -26.19 -53.01 7.84
N GLN A 176 -26.09 -52.72 9.14
CA GLN A 176 -26.08 -53.74 10.18
C GLN A 176 -27.39 -54.52 10.23
N GLU A 177 -28.54 -53.85 10.11
CA GLU A 177 -29.85 -54.47 10.04
C GLU A 177 -29.99 -55.36 8.80
N ILE A 178 -29.54 -54.90 7.63
CA ILE A 178 -29.54 -55.70 6.39
C ILE A 178 -28.68 -56.96 6.56
N VAL A 179 -27.50 -56.84 7.18
CA VAL A 179 -26.62 -57.99 7.45
C VAL A 179 -27.29 -58.98 8.40
N ASN A 180 -27.88 -58.49 9.49
CA ASN A 180 -28.59 -59.32 10.47
C ASN A 180 -29.82 -60.00 9.83
N LEU A 181 -30.59 -59.27 9.03
CA LEU A 181 -31.75 -59.81 8.31
C LEU A 181 -31.34 -60.93 7.34
N LYS A 182 -30.25 -60.75 6.58
CA LYS A 182 -29.70 -61.80 5.72
C LYS A 182 -29.22 -63.02 6.51
N PHE A 183 -28.67 -62.82 7.71
CA PHE A 183 -28.27 -63.90 8.59
C PHE A 183 -29.47 -64.72 9.08
N TRP A 184 -30.51 -64.06 9.60
CA TRP A 184 -31.75 -64.71 10.02
C TRP A 184 -32.47 -65.40 8.87
N GLN A 185 -32.50 -64.79 7.68
CA GLN A 185 -33.06 -65.41 6.49
C GLN A 185 -32.37 -66.74 6.17
N LYS A 186 -31.03 -66.80 6.24
CA LYS A 186 -30.26 -68.03 6.02
C LYS A 186 -30.59 -69.10 7.06
N ILE A 187 -30.70 -68.73 8.34
CA ILE A 187 -31.07 -69.67 9.41
C ILE A 187 -32.48 -70.22 9.20
N MET A 188 -33.46 -69.36 8.91
CA MET A 188 -34.85 -69.77 8.70
C MET A 188 -35.00 -70.68 7.49
N LEU A 189 -34.26 -70.40 6.41
CA LEU A 189 -34.23 -71.25 5.22
C LEU A 189 -33.62 -72.63 5.52
N PHE A 190 -32.57 -72.69 6.34
CA PHE A 190 -31.99 -73.96 6.78
C PHE A 190 -32.99 -74.79 7.61
N ILE A 191 -33.63 -74.17 8.62
CA ILE A 191 -34.65 -74.84 9.45
C ILE A 191 -35.83 -75.31 8.57
N TYR A 192 -36.26 -74.49 7.61
CA TYR A 192 -37.32 -74.83 6.69
C TYR A 192 -37.01 -76.11 5.89
N TYR A 193 -35.85 -76.18 5.24
CA TYR A 193 -35.47 -77.37 4.49
C TYR A 193 -35.31 -78.60 5.38
N LEU A 194 -34.83 -78.45 6.62
CA LEU A 194 -34.79 -79.52 7.60
C LEU A 194 -36.21 -80.06 7.87
N LEU A 195 -37.20 -79.19 8.09
CA LEU A 195 -38.60 -79.59 8.28
C LEU A 195 -39.19 -80.27 7.04
N VAL A 196 -38.86 -79.80 5.83
CA VAL A 196 -39.29 -80.43 4.58
C VAL A 196 -38.73 -81.85 4.44
N VAL A 197 -37.48 -82.09 4.83
CA VAL A 197 -36.88 -83.43 4.85
C VAL A 197 -37.57 -84.33 5.89
N VAL A 198 -37.84 -83.82 7.10
CA VAL A 198 -38.58 -84.59 8.12
C VAL A 198 -39.99 -84.92 7.64
N PHE A 199 -40.68 -83.96 7.02
CA PHE A 199 -42.00 -84.16 6.42
C PHE A 199 -41.98 -85.21 5.30
N PHE A 200 -40.95 -85.17 4.44
CA PHE A 200 -40.73 -86.18 3.41
C PHE A 200 -40.58 -87.58 4.02
N LEU A 201 -39.72 -87.74 5.03
CA LEU A 201 -39.59 -89.01 5.74
C LEU A 201 -40.92 -89.44 6.36
N GLY A 202 -41.65 -88.52 6.99
CA GLY A 202 -42.95 -88.79 7.60
C GLY A 202 -44.02 -89.26 6.60
N ILE A 203 -44.19 -88.59 5.46
CA ILE A 203 -45.25 -88.92 4.50
C ILE A 203 -44.98 -90.22 3.72
N PHE A 204 -43.71 -90.59 3.57
CA PHE A 204 -43.27 -91.81 2.90
C PHE A 204 -43.16 -93.02 3.84
N LEU A 205 -42.74 -92.83 5.10
CA LEU A 205 -42.65 -93.91 6.10
C LEU A 205 -43.98 -94.18 6.81
N ALA A 206 -44.82 -93.17 7.02
CA ALA A 206 -46.14 -93.37 7.62
C ALA A 206 -47.13 -93.92 6.59
N ASN A 207 -47.92 -94.91 7.03
CA ASN A 207 -48.91 -95.59 6.20
C ASN A 207 -50.11 -94.66 5.94
N SER A 208 -49.99 -93.76 4.97
CA SER A 208 -51.01 -92.75 4.67
C SER A 208 -51.87 -93.12 3.46
N SER A 209 -53.14 -92.71 3.50
CA SER A 209 -54.20 -92.97 2.50
C SER A 209 -53.97 -92.28 1.14
N TYR A 210 -52.96 -91.41 1.02
CA TYR A 210 -52.68 -90.68 -0.22
C TYR A 210 -51.94 -91.55 -1.25
N GLY A 211 -52.37 -91.50 -2.51
CA GLY A 211 -51.63 -92.13 -3.61
C GLY A 211 -50.26 -91.48 -3.85
N PHE A 212 -49.31 -92.26 -4.36
CA PHE A 212 -47.90 -91.87 -4.57
C PHE A 212 -47.73 -90.51 -5.29
N PHE A 213 -48.47 -90.28 -6.38
CA PHE A 213 -48.41 -89.03 -7.15
C PHE A 213 -48.86 -87.80 -6.36
N LYS A 214 -49.86 -87.95 -5.47
CA LYS A 214 -50.33 -86.84 -4.62
C LYS A 214 -49.31 -86.50 -3.53
N LYS A 215 -48.66 -87.51 -2.94
CA LYS A 215 -47.57 -87.31 -1.96
C LYS A 215 -46.40 -86.56 -2.59
N PHE A 216 -45.99 -86.98 -3.78
CA PHE A 216 -44.90 -86.35 -4.52
C PHE A 216 -45.23 -84.90 -4.93
N GLY A 217 -46.45 -84.65 -5.41
CA GLY A 217 -46.90 -83.30 -5.76
C GLY A 217 -46.89 -82.32 -4.58
N ILE A 218 -47.39 -82.74 -3.41
CA ILE A 218 -47.37 -81.92 -2.18
C ILE A 218 -45.93 -81.64 -1.73
N PHE A 219 -45.06 -82.65 -1.77
CA PHE A 219 -43.64 -82.46 -1.46
C PHE A 219 -42.95 -81.48 -2.40
N LEU A 220 -43.15 -81.62 -3.72
CA LEU A 220 -42.54 -80.74 -4.71
C LEU A 220 -43.00 -79.29 -4.53
N LEU A 221 -44.30 -79.09 -4.26
CA LEU A 221 -44.87 -77.77 -3.98
C LEU A 221 -44.20 -77.15 -2.75
N LEU A 222 -44.11 -77.88 -1.63
CA LEU A 222 -43.41 -77.41 -0.43
C LEU A 222 -41.93 -77.13 -0.72
N ALA A 223 -41.20 -78.05 -1.35
CA ALA A 223 -39.77 -77.85 -1.64
C ALA A 223 -39.49 -76.59 -2.47
N LEU A 224 -40.40 -76.21 -3.38
CA LEU A 224 -40.29 -75.03 -4.22
C LEU A 224 -40.85 -73.74 -3.57
N TYR A 225 -41.49 -73.85 -2.40
CA TYR A 225 -42.06 -72.72 -1.65
C TYR A 225 -41.19 -71.47 -1.53
N PRO A 226 -39.90 -71.55 -1.11
CA PRO A 226 -39.08 -70.35 -0.94
C PRO A 226 -38.87 -69.55 -2.24
N PHE A 227 -38.99 -70.18 -3.42
CA PHE A 227 -38.83 -69.49 -4.70
C PHE A 227 -40.04 -68.63 -5.07
N TYR A 228 -41.25 -69.13 -4.86
CA TYR A 228 -42.47 -68.39 -5.21
C TYR A 228 -43.01 -67.53 -4.06
N ALA A 229 -42.66 -67.83 -2.80
CA ALA A 229 -43.08 -67.04 -1.64
C ALA A 229 -42.67 -65.57 -1.75
N GLY A 230 -41.48 -65.27 -2.27
CA GLY A 230 -41.01 -63.90 -2.47
C GLY A 230 -41.83 -63.12 -3.51
N ILE A 231 -42.29 -63.79 -4.57
CA ILE A 231 -43.14 -63.18 -5.61
C ILE A 231 -44.51 -62.83 -5.01
N ILE A 232 -45.10 -63.78 -4.26
CA ILE A 232 -46.38 -63.58 -3.58
C ILE A 232 -46.30 -62.44 -2.57
N ALA A 233 -45.25 -62.41 -1.72
CA ALA A 233 -45.05 -61.36 -0.73
C ALA A 233 -44.92 -59.96 -1.36
N LYS A 234 -44.16 -59.82 -2.46
CA LYS A 234 -44.07 -58.55 -3.21
C LYS A 234 -45.42 -58.13 -3.79
N GLY A 235 -46.19 -59.08 -4.30
CA GLY A 235 -47.55 -58.83 -4.79
C GLY A 235 -48.47 -58.31 -3.69
N ILE A 236 -48.47 -58.95 -2.53
CA ILE A 236 -49.24 -58.52 -1.35
C ILE A 236 -48.81 -57.13 -0.89
N MET A 237 -47.50 -56.87 -0.77
CA MET A 237 -47.01 -55.55 -0.36
C MET A 237 -47.44 -54.45 -1.32
N ARG A 238 -47.41 -54.70 -2.63
CA ARG A 238 -47.89 -53.74 -3.63
C ARG A 238 -49.38 -53.44 -3.47
N ILE A 239 -50.19 -54.45 -3.16
CA ILE A 239 -51.62 -54.28 -2.88
C ILE A 239 -51.82 -53.46 -1.60
N ILE A 240 -51.07 -53.75 -0.54
CA ILE A 240 -51.12 -52.99 0.71
C ILE A 240 -50.75 -51.53 0.46
N THR A 241 -49.67 -51.24 -0.27
CA THR A 241 -49.26 -49.87 -0.56
C THR A 241 -50.31 -49.09 -1.35
N LEU A 242 -50.95 -49.74 -2.33
CA LEU A 242 -52.05 -49.15 -3.09
C LEU A 242 -53.25 -48.80 -2.19
N ILE A 243 -53.58 -49.68 -1.24
CA ILE A 243 -54.65 -49.44 -0.27
C ILE A 243 -54.27 -48.32 0.70
N THR A 244 -53.03 -48.27 1.18
CA THR A 244 -52.58 -47.22 2.10
C THR A 244 -52.48 -45.86 1.45
N ASP A 245 -52.15 -45.79 0.16
CA ASP A 245 -52.15 -44.53 -0.60
C ASP A 245 -53.58 -44.03 -0.90
N LEU A 246 -54.59 -44.90 -0.89
CA LEU A 246 -56.01 -44.55 -0.98
C LEU A 246 -56.59 -44.01 0.34
N LEU A 247 -55.94 -44.26 1.48
CA LEU A 247 -56.37 -43.73 2.77
C LEU A 247 -55.85 -42.29 2.94
N PRO A 248 -56.67 -41.34 3.43
CA PRO A 248 -56.22 -39.97 3.65
C PRO A 248 -55.07 -39.96 4.66
N LYS A 249 -53.92 -39.42 4.25
CA LYS A 249 -52.72 -39.33 5.09
C LYS A 249 -53.01 -38.39 6.27
N ASN A 250 -52.90 -38.90 7.49
CA ASN A 250 -53.11 -38.12 8.70
C ASN A 250 -51.91 -37.20 8.95
N ILE A 251 -52.11 -35.89 8.82
CA ILE A 251 -51.07 -34.85 8.81
C ILE A 251 -50.32 -34.73 10.15
N TYR A 252 -50.88 -35.26 11.24
CA TYR A 252 -50.32 -35.11 12.61
C TYR A 252 -49.34 -36.20 13.05
N LYS A 253 -48.90 -37.10 12.16
CA LYS A 253 -47.96 -38.20 12.50
C LYS A 253 -46.70 -38.27 11.62
N THR A 254 -46.40 -37.22 10.86
CA THR A 254 -45.12 -37.09 10.16
C THR A 254 -44.18 -36.21 10.97
N ILE A 255 -43.34 -36.86 11.79
CA ILE A 255 -42.04 -36.35 12.25
C ILE A 255 -40.99 -37.23 11.57
#